data_AF-A0A7Y2BBL4-F1
#
_entry.id   AF-A0A7Y2BBL4-F1
#
_cell.length_a   1.000
_cell.length_b   1.000
_cell.length_c   1.000
_cell.angle_alpha   90.00
_cell.angle_beta   90.00
_cell.angle_gamma   90.00
#
_symmetry.space_group_name_H-M   'P 1'
#
loop_
_entity.id
_entity.type
_entity.pdbx_description
1 polymer ?
#
loop_
_entity_poly.entity_id
_entity_poly.type
_entity_poly.pdbx_seq_one_letter_code
_entity_poly.pdbx_strand_id
1 'polypeptide(L)'
;MIEERNYLLHPTYIMLGMLLAGVTALFLGFSGAYLYSRIQNNLEPLELPILFVFNTFILIIASYILIRAKQYYKSDDTKKYQISLGLALVITFVFLISQLIAWNQLYDQGIFINHSNMASYLYIISIIHFAHVIFGIPFLAIFLY
;
A
#
# COMPACT_ATOMS: atom_id res chain seq x y z
N MET A 1 -26.39 8.36 -30.45
CA MET A 1 -25.87 9.59 -29.84
C MET A 1 -25.99 9.40 -28.34
N ILE A 2 -24.91 9.03 -27.66
CA ILE A 2 -24.93 8.85 -26.20
C ILE A 2 -25.04 10.26 -25.62
N GLU A 3 -26.13 10.57 -24.92
CA GLU A 3 -26.27 11.84 -24.20
C GLU A 3 -25.05 12.01 -23.29
N GLU A 4 -24.20 13.01 -23.57
CA GLU A 4 -23.20 13.48 -22.63
C GLU A 4 -23.93 14.09 -21.44
N ARG A 5 -24.23 13.25 -20.44
CA ARG A 5 -24.72 13.72 -19.15
C ARG A 5 -23.64 14.61 -18.54
N ASN A 6 -23.96 15.90 -18.41
CA ASN A 6 -23.12 16.89 -17.76
C ASN A 6 -23.13 16.63 -16.24
N TYR A 7 -22.34 15.66 -15.78
CA TYR A 7 -22.20 15.36 -14.37
C TYR A 7 -21.30 16.39 -13.70
N LEU A 8 -21.76 16.99 -12.59
CA LEU A 8 -20.93 17.85 -11.74
C LEU A 8 -19.74 17.09 -11.12
N LEU A 9 -19.91 15.78 -10.88
CA LEU A 9 -18.87 14.86 -10.44
C LEU A 9 -18.95 13.60 -11.30
N HIS A 10 -17.86 13.28 -11.99
CA HIS A 10 -17.81 12.11 -12.86
C HIS A 10 -17.91 10.82 -12.02
N PRO A 11 -18.76 9.83 -12.39
CA PRO A 11 -19.05 8.66 -11.55
C PRO A 11 -17.81 7.87 -11.09
N THR A 12 -16.75 7.83 -11.90
CA THR A 12 -15.50 7.15 -11.54
C THR A 12 -14.80 7.78 -10.33
N TYR A 13 -14.91 9.10 -10.13
CA TYR A 13 -14.35 9.77 -8.96
C TYR A 13 -15.10 9.38 -7.69
N ILE A 14 -16.43 9.24 -7.77
CA ILE A 14 -17.26 8.79 -6.65
C ILE A 14 -16.91 7.34 -6.30
N MET A 15 -16.85 6.47 -7.30
CA MET A 15 -16.50 5.05 -7.12
C MET A 15 -15.10 4.87 -6.51
N LEU A 16 -14.10 5.59 -7.03
CA LEU A 16 -12.74 5.58 -6.50
C LEU A 16 -12.71 6.11 -5.05
N GLY A 17 -13.42 7.20 -4.77
CA GLY A 17 -13.51 7.78 -3.44
C GLY A 17 -14.11 6.80 -2.41
N MET A 18 -15.21 6.11 -2.78
CA MET A 18 -15.82 5.08 -1.93
C MET A 18 -14.89 3.89 -1.70
N LEU A 19 -14.18 3.44 -2.74
CA LEU A 19 -13.19 2.37 -2.62
C LEU A 19 -12.06 2.76 -1.65
N LEU A 20 -11.49 3.97 -1.79
CA LEU A 20 -10.45 4.47 -0.90
C LEU A 20 -10.95 4.62 0.55
N ALA A 21 -12.18 5.10 0.74
CA ALA A 21 -12.79 5.19 2.06
C ALA A 21 -12.96 3.81 2.71
N GLY A 22 -13.43 2.81 1.94
CA GLY A 22 -13.59 1.44 2.41
C GLY A 22 -12.25 0.79 2.80
N VAL A 23 -11.23 0.91 1.95
CA VAL A 23 -9.89 0.38 2.24
C VAL A 23 -9.29 1.08 3.47
N THR A 24 -9.46 2.40 3.60
CA THR A 24 -8.99 3.15 4.76
C THR A 24 -9.68 2.67 6.05
N ALA A 25 -11.01 2.51 6.03
CA ALA A 25 -11.76 2.00 7.18
C ALA A 25 -11.31 0.59 7.58
N LEU A 26 -11.01 -0.28 6.61
CA LEU A 26 -10.46 -1.62 6.85
C LEU A 26 -9.14 -1.56 7.64
N PHE A 27 -8.17 -0.76 7.18
CA PHE A 27 -6.87 -0.62 7.86
C PHE A 27 -7.00 0.02 9.24
N LEU A 28 -7.87 1.03 9.40
CA LEU A 28 -8.15 1.63 10.70
C LEU A 28 -8.80 0.63 11.66
N GLY A 29 -9.74 -0.18 11.18
CA GLY A 29 -10.39 -1.23 11.97
C GLY A 29 -9.40 -2.27 12.50
N PHE A 30 -8.53 -2.81 11.65
CA PHE A 30 -7.51 -3.77 12.09
C PHE A 30 -6.46 -3.14 13.01
N SER A 31 -6.02 -1.91 12.72
CA SER A 31 -5.06 -1.19 13.57
C SER A 31 -5.65 -0.87 14.95
N GLY A 32 -6.94 -0.48 14.99
CA GLY A 32 -7.69 -0.27 16.22
C GLY A 32 -7.85 -1.56 17.03
N ALA A 33 -8.18 -2.67 16.37
CA ALA A 33 -8.27 -3.98 17.02
C ALA A 33 -6.92 -4.44 17.60
N TYR A 34 -5.81 -4.24 16.87
CA TYR A 34 -4.47 -4.49 17.37
C TYR A 34 -4.16 -3.67 18.63
N LEU A 35 -4.40 -2.36 18.59
CA LEU A 35 -4.14 -1.48 19.73
C LEU A 35 -5.02 -1.84 20.93
N TYR A 36 -6.31 -2.09 20.70
CA TYR A 36 -7.24 -2.51 21.75
C TYR A 36 -6.81 -3.83 22.39
N SER A 37 -6.48 -4.85 21.59
CA SER A 37 -6.02 -6.15 22.09
C SER A 37 -4.72 -6.01 22.89
N ARG A 38 -3.80 -5.15 22.44
CA ARG A 38 -2.55 -4.85 23.14
C ARG A 38 -2.80 -4.26 24.53
N ILE A 39 -3.61 -3.20 24.59
CA ILE A 39 -3.89 -2.47 25.84
C ILE A 39 -4.67 -3.36 26.80
N GLN A 40 -5.70 -4.06 26.31
CA GLN A 40 -6.57 -4.88 27.14
C GLN A 40 -5.83 -6.06 27.78
N ASN A 41 -4.91 -6.68 27.06
CA ASN A 41 -4.18 -7.87 27.52
C ASN A 41 -2.77 -7.54 28.03
N ASN A 42 -2.39 -6.25 28.15
CA ASN A 42 -1.04 -5.79 28.52
C ASN A 42 0.08 -6.54 27.78
N LEU A 43 -0.08 -6.71 26.46
CA LEU A 43 0.88 -7.44 25.64
C LEU A 43 2.08 -6.55 25.28
N GLU A 44 3.27 -7.12 25.39
CA GLU A 44 4.50 -6.46 24.94
C GLU A 44 4.46 -6.19 23.43
N PRO A 45 5.10 -5.11 22.94
CA PRO A 45 5.25 -4.89 21.51
C PRO A 45 6.03 -6.03 20.86
N LEU A 46 5.62 -6.40 19.64
CA LEU A 46 6.38 -7.34 18.84
C LEU A 46 7.68 -6.67 18.37
N GLU A 47 8.81 -7.34 18.53
CA GLU A 47 10.08 -6.88 17.94
C GLU A 47 10.00 -7.03 16.42
N LEU A 48 10.03 -5.91 15.70
CA LEU A 48 9.94 -5.90 14.25
C LEU A 48 11.34 -5.86 13.62
N PRO A 49 11.58 -6.66 12.57
CA PRO A 49 12.80 -6.53 11.79
C PRO A 49 12.94 -5.11 11.24
N ILE A 50 14.17 -4.57 11.27
CA ILE A 50 14.46 -3.22 10.78
C ILE A 50 14.06 -3.02 9.30
N LEU A 51 13.94 -4.12 8.55
CA LEU A 51 13.50 -4.13 7.17
C LEU A 51 12.08 -3.54 6.99
N PHE A 52 11.19 -3.66 7.98
CA PHE A 52 9.88 -3.00 7.94
C PHE A 52 10.00 -1.47 7.89
N VAL A 53 10.98 -0.90 8.60
CA VAL A 53 11.26 0.55 8.60
C VAL A 53 11.84 0.97 7.24
N PHE A 54 12.80 0.20 6.70
CA PHE A 54 13.33 0.44 5.36
C PHE A 54 12.25 0.35 4.28
N ASN A 55 11.33 -0.61 4.36
CA ASN A 55 10.19 -0.72 3.44
C ASN A 55 9.29 0.51 3.47
N THR A 56 9.12 1.13 4.63
CA THR A 56 8.36 2.37 4.77
C THR A 56 9.03 3.52 4.01
N PHE A 57 10.36 3.65 4.10
CA PHE A 57 11.10 4.64 3.32
C PHE A 57 11.01 4.40 1.81
N ILE A 58 11.06 3.14 1.37
CA ILE A 58 10.88 2.77 -0.04
C ILE A 58 9.52 3.27 -0.57
N LEU A 59 8.45 3.10 0.20
CA LEU A 59 7.11 3.58 -0.18
C LEU A 59 7.00 5.10 -0.17
N ILE A 60 7.66 5.80 0.76
CA ILE A 60 7.71 7.27 0.76
C ILE A 60 8.37 7.78 -0.52
N ILE A 61 9.46 7.13 -0.96
CA ILE A 61 10.13 7.47 -2.22
C ILE A 61 9.22 7.19 -3.42
N ALA A 62 8.53 6.04 -3.46
CA ALA A 62 7.57 5.73 -4.51
C ALA A 62 6.45 6.79 -4.60
N SER A 63 5.91 7.21 -3.45
CA SER A 63 4.89 8.26 -3.35
C SER A 63 5.38 9.59 -3.92
N TYR A 64 6.61 9.99 -3.56
CA TYR A 64 7.23 11.20 -4.11
C TYR A 64 7.34 11.16 -5.64
N ILE A 65 7.76 10.03 -6.19
CA ILE A 65 7.90 9.85 -7.65
C ILE A 65 6.54 9.93 -8.34
N LEU A 66 5.48 9.34 -7.76
CA LEU A 66 4.12 9.44 -8.31
C LEU A 66 3.57 10.88 -8.26
N ILE A 67 3.89 11.66 -7.22
CA ILE A 67 3.55 13.09 -7.17
C ILE A 67 4.24 13.84 -8.32
N ARG A 68 5.51 13.55 -8.59
CA ARG A 68 6.24 14.13 -9.74
C ARG A 68 5.64 13.68 -11.07
N ALA A 69 5.27 12.41 -11.22
CA ALA A 69 4.60 11.92 -12.42
C ALA A 69 3.32 12.71 -12.71
N LYS A 70 2.49 12.97 -11.68
CA LYS A 70 1.29 13.82 -11.81
C LYS A 70 1.61 15.25 -12.25
N GLN A 71 2.73 15.83 -11.78
CA GLN A 71 3.17 17.16 -12.23
C GLN A 71 3.58 17.15 -13.70
N TYR A 72 4.35 16.14 -14.14
CA TYR A 72 4.76 16.00 -15.55
C TYR A 72 3.59 15.75 -16.49
N TYR A 73 2.59 14.99 -16.04
CA TYR A 73 1.34 14.81 -16.79
C TYR A 73 0.61 16.14 -16.99
N LYS A 74 0.53 16.98 -15.94
CA LYS A 74 -0.11 18.30 -16.04
C LYS A 74 0.66 19.31 -16.88
N SER A 75 1.99 19.16 -16.98
CA SER A 75 2.84 20.00 -17.82
C SER A 75 3.01 19.46 -19.25
N ASP A 76 2.24 18.42 -19.62
CA ASP A 76 2.29 17.77 -20.93
C ASP A 76 3.68 17.20 -21.31
N ASP A 77 4.49 16.82 -20.30
CA ASP A 77 5.81 16.20 -20.50
C ASP A 77 5.67 14.67 -20.43
N THR A 78 5.21 14.07 -21.53
CA THR A 78 4.94 12.63 -21.64
C THR A 78 6.16 11.77 -21.33
N LYS A 79 7.35 12.22 -21.77
CA LYS A 79 8.59 11.46 -21.58
C LYS A 79 8.94 11.35 -20.09
N LYS A 80 8.93 12.46 -19.35
CA LYS A 80 9.21 12.43 -17.90
C LYS A 80 8.12 11.73 -17.11
N TYR A 81 6.87 11.82 -17.56
CA TYR A 81 5.75 11.07 -16.99
C TYR A 81 5.98 9.56 -17.07
N GLN A 82 6.26 9.02 -18.26
CA GLN A 82 6.51 7.58 -18.48
C GLN A 82 7.72 7.09 -17.69
N ILE A 83 8.83 7.85 -17.67
CA ILE A 83 10.02 7.51 -16.89
C ILE A 83 9.67 7.44 -15.40
N SER A 84 8.92 8.41 -14.89
CA SER A 84 8.53 8.46 -13.47
C SER A 84 7.61 7.30 -13.10
N LEU A 85 6.66 6.92 -13.97
CA LEU A 85 5.83 5.73 -13.76
C LEU A 85 6.65 4.44 -13.77
N GLY A 86 7.58 4.28 -14.72
CA GLY A 86 8.48 3.13 -14.76
C GLY A 86 9.33 3.00 -13.50
N LEU A 87 9.88 4.13 -13.01
CA LEU A 87 10.61 4.16 -11.74
C LEU A 87 9.73 3.80 -10.54
N ALA A 88 8.51 4.32 -10.48
CA ALA A 88 7.57 3.97 -9.42
C ALA A 88 7.26 2.47 -9.41
N LEU A 89 7.01 1.86 -10.58
CA LEU A 89 6.80 0.41 -10.71
C LEU A 89 8.00 -0.39 -10.19
N VAL A 90 9.22 -0.05 -10.60
CA VAL A 90 10.44 -0.73 -10.13
C VAL A 90 10.57 -0.64 -8.61
N ILE A 91 10.33 0.54 -8.02
CA ILE A 91 10.42 0.73 -6.57
C ILE A 91 9.32 -0.06 -5.85
N THR A 92 8.12 -0.16 -6.42
CA THR A 92 7.06 -1.03 -5.89
C THR A 92 7.47 -2.50 -5.91
N PHE A 93 8.13 -3.00 -6.95
CA PHE A 93 8.68 -4.36 -6.96
C PHE A 93 9.76 -4.57 -5.90
N VAL A 94 10.65 -3.59 -5.72
CA VAL A 94 11.65 -3.62 -4.63
C VAL A 94 10.95 -3.71 -3.26
N PHE A 95 9.88 -2.93 -3.05
CA PHE A 95 9.07 -3.04 -1.83
C PHE A 95 8.48 -4.45 -1.66
N LEU A 96 7.89 -5.03 -2.71
CA LEU A 96 7.30 -6.38 -2.62
C LEU A 96 8.35 -7.44 -2.24
N ILE A 97 9.51 -7.42 -2.88
CA ILE A 97 10.60 -8.37 -2.59
C ILE A 97 11.08 -8.19 -1.15
N SER A 98 11.33 -6.96 -0.72
CA SER A 98 11.76 -6.68 0.65
C SER A 98 10.69 -7.07 1.68
N GLN A 99 9.41 -6.98 1.35
CA GLN A 99 8.33 -7.45 2.23
C GLN A 99 8.34 -8.97 2.41
N LEU A 100 8.59 -9.73 1.34
CA LEU A 100 8.75 -11.18 1.41
C LEU A 100 9.97 -11.57 2.27
N ILE A 101 11.09 -10.85 2.12
CA ILE A 101 12.27 -11.05 2.96
C ILE A 101 11.96 -10.73 4.43
N ALA A 102 11.19 -9.67 4.70
CA ALA A 102 10.80 -9.30 6.05
C ALA A 102 9.93 -10.37 6.72
N TRP A 103 9.03 -11.02 5.98
CA TRP A 103 8.27 -12.17 6.47
C TRP A 103 9.15 -13.38 6.76
N ASN A 104 10.14 -13.68 5.90
CA ASN A 104 11.11 -14.74 6.20
C ASN A 104 11.91 -14.42 7.48
N GLN A 105 12.32 -13.17 7.70
CA GLN A 105 13.00 -12.78 8.94
C GLN A 105 12.11 -12.98 10.18
N LEU A 106 10.82 -12.67 10.11
CA LEU A 106 9.88 -12.96 11.20
C LEU A 106 9.75 -14.48 11.45
N TYR A 107 9.70 -15.27 10.38
CA TYR A 107 9.67 -16.73 10.47
C TYR A 107 10.92 -17.29 11.15
N ASP A 108 12.11 -16.81 10.77
CA ASP A 108 13.39 -17.22 11.35
C ASP A 108 13.53 -16.81 12.83
N GLN A 109 12.85 -15.75 13.25
CA GLN A 109 12.76 -15.31 14.64
C GLN A 109 11.74 -16.13 15.47
N GLY A 110 11.07 -17.13 14.86
CA GLY A 110 10.04 -17.94 15.52
C GLY A 110 8.69 -17.22 15.68
N ILE A 111 8.52 -16.05 15.05
CA ILE A 111 7.30 -15.25 15.11
C ILE A 111 6.38 -15.71 13.98
N PHE A 112 5.62 -16.77 14.24
CA PHE A 112 4.62 -17.30 13.33
C PHE A 112 3.27 -16.57 13.46
N ILE A 113 2.42 -16.73 12.45
CA ILE A 113 1.07 -16.13 12.47
C ILE A 113 0.22 -16.58 13.67
N ASN A 114 0.44 -17.79 14.18
CA ASN A 114 -0.26 -18.39 15.32
C ASN A 114 0.51 -18.28 16.64
N HIS A 115 1.67 -17.62 16.65
CA HIS A 115 2.51 -17.48 17.84
C HIS A 115 1.83 -16.65 18.93
N SER A 116 1.14 -15.58 18.55
CA SER A 116 0.34 -14.75 19.44
C SER A 116 -0.72 -13.98 18.66
N ASN A 117 -1.75 -13.49 19.35
CA ASN A 117 -2.75 -12.61 18.72
C ASN A 117 -2.11 -11.39 18.05
N MET A 118 -1.05 -10.84 18.65
CA MET A 118 -0.31 -9.69 18.13
C MET A 118 0.41 -10.02 16.82
N ALA A 119 1.02 -11.20 16.74
CA ALA A 119 1.62 -11.70 15.51
C ALA A 119 0.54 -11.91 14.44
N SER A 120 -0.60 -12.50 14.78
CA SER A 120 -1.71 -12.69 13.84
C SER A 120 -2.18 -11.37 13.24
N TYR A 121 -2.40 -10.33 14.06
CA TYR A 121 -2.78 -9.00 13.58
C TYR A 121 -1.73 -8.40 12.64
N LEU A 122 -0.45 -8.49 13.01
CA LEU A 122 0.63 -7.98 12.19
C LEU A 122 0.68 -8.64 10.81
N TYR A 123 0.63 -9.97 10.77
CA TYR A 123 0.61 -10.72 9.51
C TYR A 123 -0.62 -10.39 8.67
N ILE A 124 -1.82 -10.34 9.26
CA ILE A 124 -3.06 -10.04 8.53
C ILE A 124 -3.01 -8.63 7.92
N ILE A 125 -2.66 -7.61 8.70
CA ILE A 125 -2.53 -6.24 8.21
C ILE A 125 -1.49 -6.17 7.09
N SER A 126 -0.34 -6.83 7.28
CA SER A 126 0.75 -6.85 6.32
C SER A 126 0.37 -7.57 5.01
N ILE A 127 -0.37 -8.67 5.08
CA ILE A 127 -0.82 -9.44 3.91
C ILE A 127 -1.86 -8.65 3.12
N ILE A 128 -2.84 -8.04 3.81
CA ILE A 128 -3.85 -7.20 3.16
C ILE A 128 -3.18 -5.99 2.48
N HIS A 129 -2.20 -5.38 3.15
CA HIS A 129 -1.40 -4.30 2.56
C HIS A 129 -0.64 -4.76 1.30
N PHE A 130 0.04 -5.91 1.38
CA PHE A 130 0.75 -6.48 0.25
C PHE A 130 -0.20 -6.80 -0.93
N ALA A 131 -1.35 -7.42 -0.65
CA ALA A 131 -2.37 -7.70 -1.64
C ALA A 131 -2.89 -6.42 -2.31
N HIS A 132 -3.20 -5.39 -1.52
CA HIS A 132 -3.65 -4.09 -2.03
C HIS A 132 -2.63 -3.48 -3.02
N VAL A 133 -1.34 -3.53 -2.69
CA VAL A 133 -0.27 -3.03 -3.58
C VAL A 133 -0.19 -3.86 -4.87
N ILE A 134 -0.28 -5.19 -4.80
CA ILE A 134 -0.30 -6.06 -5.98
C ILE A 134 -1.47 -5.72 -6.91
N PHE A 135 -2.66 -5.51 -6.37
CA PHE A 135 -3.82 -5.11 -7.18
C PHE A 135 -3.67 -3.74 -7.84
N GLY A 136 -2.86 -2.85 -7.25
CA GLY A 136 -2.54 -1.54 -7.84
C GLY A 136 -1.58 -1.58 -9.02
N ILE A 137 -0.72 -2.60 -9.12
CA ILE A 137 0.33 -2.67 -10.16
C ILE A 137 -0.24 -2.75 -11.58
N PRO A 138 -1.22 -3.63 -11.91
CA PRO A 138 -1.80 -3.67 -13.25
C PRO A 138 -2.41 -2.34 -13.67
N PHE A 139 -3.07 -1.64 -12.73
CA PHE A 139 -3.63 -0.32 -13.00
C PHE A 139 -2.52 0.66 -13.37
N LEU A 140 -1.42 0.72 -12.60
CA LEU A 140 -0.30 1.60 -12.89
C LEU A 140 0.41 1.26 -14.21
N ALA A 141 0.52 -0.04 -14.53
CA ALA A 141 1.14 -0.52 -15.76
C ALA A 141 0.34 -0.14 -17.02
N ILE A 142 -1.00 -0.12 -16.95
CA ILE A 142 -1.86 0.30 -18.08
C ILE A 142 -1.59 1.76 -18.47
N PHE A 143 -1.31 2.66 -17.51
CA PHE A 143 -1.03 4.07 -17.79
C PHE A 143 0.39 4.34 -18.33
N LEU A 144 1.24 3.31 -18.42
CA LEU A 144 2.58 3.47 -18.98
C LEU A 144 2.56 3.64 -20.51
N TYR A 145 1.54 3.09 -21.18
CA TYR A 145 1.31 3.13 -22.63
C TYR A 145 0.14 4.07 -22.95
#